data_AF-A0A381YG52-F1
#
_entry.id   AF-A0A381YG52-F1
#
_cell.length_a   1.000
_cell.length_b   1.000
_cell.length_c   1.000
_cell.angle_alpha   90.00
_cell.angle_beta   90.00
_cell.angle_gamma   90.00
#
_symmetry.space_group_name_H-M   'P 1'
#
loop_
_entity.id
_entity.type
_entity.pdbx_description
1 polymer ?
#
loop_
_entity_poly.entity_id
_entity_poly.type
_entity_poly.pdbx_seq_one_letter_code
_entity_poly.pdbx_strand_id
1 'polypeptide(L)'
;MPVSIISSNQESGRLSRSQVNQLIDLDRYPIDQLESGAGRDLIEICHNNLATQAIALLPGFIRPSAISGMAEEAQDLIDQAYRYDQPRVAFYEHPNHHHRAHDGDDWSTLRSKRHPNRYCQILNYQIPNNSNLR
;
A
#
# COMPACT_ATOMS: atom_id res chain seq x y z
N MET A 1 19.28 24.51 9.78
CA MET A 1 19.13 23.26 9.01
C MET A 1 18.86 22.15 10.00
N PRO A 2 17.61 21.67 10.18
CA PRO A 2 17.38 20.53 11.04
C PRO A 2 17.88 19.28 10.32
N VAL A 3 18.83 18.60 10.96
CA VAL A 3 19.36 17.31 10.51
C VAL A 3 18.23 16.30 10.63
N SER A 4 17.82 15.69 9.52
CA SER A 4 16.97 14.50 9.54
C SER A 4 17.73 13.39 10.25
N ILE A 5 17.44 13.19 11.54
CA ILE A 5 17.88 12.03 12.28
C ILE A 5 17.07 10.86 11.73
N ILE A 6 17.59 10.20 10.71
CA ILE A 6 17.14 8.86 10.33
C ILE A 6 17.41 8.01 11.56
N SER A 7 16.36 7.71 12.32
CA SER A 7 16.41 6.96 13.56
C SER A 7 17.12 5.63 13.31
N SER A 8 18.40 5.57 13.66
CA SER A 8 19.28 4.41 13.43
C SER A 8 19.25 3.42 14.59
N ASN A 9 18.25 3.48 15.48
CA ASN A 9 18.31 2.80 16.78
C ASN A 9 17.01 2.11 17.22
N GLN A 10 16.30 1.46 16.30
CA GLN A 10 15.51 0.30 16.69
C GLN A 10 15.89 -0.82 15.73
N GLU A 11 16.58 -1.85 16.23
CA GLU A 11 16.45 -3.19 15.64
C GLU A 11 14.97 -3.36 15.30
N SER A 12 14.62 -3.72 14.05
CA SER A 12 13.24 -4.08 13.71
C SER A 12 12.74 -5.04 14.79
N GLY A 13 11.93 -4.49 15.72
CA GLY A 13 11.70 -5.12 17.01
C GLY A 13 11.10 -6.48 16.76
N ARG A 14 11.72 -7.54 17.28
CA ARG A 14 11.17 -8.89 17.14
C ARG A 14 9.83 -8.93 17.89
N LEU A 15 8.74 -8.74 17.16
CA LEU A 15 7.39 -8.78 17.71
C LEU A 15 7.06 -10.21 18.12
N SER A 16 6.53 -10.37 19.32
CA SER A 16 5.96 -11.66 19.74
C SER A 16 4.73 -12.00 18.91
N ARG A 17 4.40 -13.30 18.78
CA ARG A 17 3.16 -13.72 18.12
C ARG A 17 1.94 -13.02 18.71
N SER A 18 1.91 -12.82 20.02
CA SER A 18 0.78 -12.14 20.68
C SER A 18 0.64 -10.68 20.25
N GLN A 19 1.73 -9.95 20.08
CA GLN A 19 1.70 -8.56 19.59
C GLN A 19 1.25 -8.52 18.12
N VAL A 20 1.80 -9.38 17.28
CA VAL A 20 1.36 -9.49 15.86
C VAL A 20 -0.12 -9.85 15.79
N ASN A 21 -0.57 -10.75 16.67
CA ASN A 21 -1.96 -11.18 16.74
C ASN A 21 -2.91 -10.09 17.27
N GLN A 22 -2.43 -8.93 17.73
CA GLN A 22 -3.29 -7.77 18.00
C GLN A 22 -3.64 -7.01 16.71
N LEU A 23 -2.81 -7.13 15.68
CA LEU A 23 -2.98 -6.46 14.39
C LEU A 23 -3.67 -7.36 13.37
N ILE A 24 -3.22 -8.60 13.26
CA ILE A 24 -3.72 -9.59 12.30
C ILE A 24 -4.26 -10.82 13.02
N ASP A 25 -5.24 -11.50 12.44
CA ASP A 25 -5.88 -12.66 13.07
C ASP A 25 -5.11 -13.96 12.79
N LEU A 26 -3.98 -14.14 13.49
CA LEU A 26 -3.13 -15.34 13.36
C LEU A 26 -3.80 -16.62 13.87
N ASP A 27 -4.85 -16.50 14.67
CA ASP A 27 -5.58 -17.66 15.17
C ASP A 27 -6.49 -18.24 14.08
N ARG A 28 -7.06 -17.38 13.23
CA ARG A 28 -7.80 -17.79 12.03
C ARG A 28 -6.90 -18.07 10.84
N TYR A 29 -5.79 -17.34 10.73
CA TYR A 29 -4.87 -17.37 9.60
C TYR A 29 -3.43 -17.58 10.09
N PRO A 30 -2.99 -18.82 10.36
CA PRO A 30 -1.69 -19.13 10.97
C PRO A 30 -0.53 -19.02 9.95
N ILE A 31 -0.35 -17.83 9.37
CA ILE A 31 0.68 -17.54 8.37
C ILE A 31 2.11 -17.60 8.95
N ASP A 32 2.24 -17.58 10.28
CA ASP A 32 3.49 -17.79 11.02
C ASP A 32 3.82 -19.29 11.20
N GLN A 33 2.88 -20.19 10.90
CA GLN A 33 2.98 -21.63 11.14
C GLN A 33 2.47 -22.45 9.95
N LEU A 34 2.97 -22.14 8.76
CA LEU A 34 2.53 -22.76 7.50
C LEU A 34 2.75 -24.28 7.42
N GLU A 35 3.70 -24.81 8.19
CA GLU A 35 3.96 -26.26 8.26
C GLU A 35 2.99 -27.03 9.16
N SER A 36 2.17 -26.34 9.95
CA SER A 36 1.12 -26.96 10.75
C SER A 36 -0.02 -27.47 9.86
N GLY A 37 -0.90 -28.32 10.41
CA GLY A 37 -2.12 -28.76 9.71
C GLY A 37 -2.97 -27.56 9.27
N ALA A 38 -3.29 -26.66 10.20
CA ALA A 38 -4.07 -25.45 9.91
C ALA A 38 -3.37 -24.50 8.91
N GLY A 39 -2.04 -24.44 8.93
CA GLY A 39 -1.24 -23.69 7.96
C GLY A 39 -1.34 -24.27 6.54
N ARG A 40 -1.30 -25.60 6.42
CA ARG A 40 -1.48 -26.30 5.14
C ARG A 40 -2.90 -26.16 4.60
N ASP A 41 -3.91 -26.23 5.48
CA ASP A 41 -5.31 -25.98 5.11
C ASP A 41 -5.48 -24.55 4.56
N LEU A 42 -4.84 -23.56 5.19
CA LEU A 42 -4.83 -22.17 4.71
C LEU A 42 -4.20 -22.05 3.32
N ILE A 43 -3.07 -22.74 3.08
CA ILE A 43 -2.41 -22.76 1.76
C ILE A 43 -3.34 -23.35 0.70
N GLU A 44 -4.03 -24.45 1.00
CA GLU A 44 -4.98 -25.08 0.09
C GLU A 44 -6.15 -24.15 -0.25
N ILE A 45 -6.73 -23.46 0.76
CA ILE A 45 -7.75 -22.43 0.54
C ILE A 45 -7.24 -21.32 -0.39
N CYS A 46 -6.01 -20.85 -0.17
CA CYS A 46 -5.41 -19.81 -1.01
C CYS A 46 -5.20 -20.28 -2.45
N HIS A 47 -4.73 -21.51 -2.66
CA HIS A 47 -4.59 -22.10 -4.01
C HIS A 47 -5.94 -22.20 -4.72
N ASN A 48 -6.97 -22.66 -4.02
CA ASN A 48 -8.32 -22.77 -4.58
C ASN A 48 -8.90 -21.39 -4.95
N ASN A 49 -8.71 -20.39 -4.10
CA ASN A 49 -9.11 -19.01 -4.38
C ASN A 49 -8.36 -18.46 -5.61
N LEU A 50 -7.05 -18.67 -5.72
CA LEU A 50 -6.27 -18.25 -6.88
C LEU A 50 -6.73 -18.95 -8.18
N ALA A 51 -7.01 -20.26 -8.12
CA ALA A 51 -7.45 -21.02 -9.29
C ALA A 51 -8.83 -20.59 -9.79
N THR A 52 -9.72 -20.14 -8.90
CA THR A 52 -11.11 -19.83 -9.22
C THR A 52 -11.40 -18.34 -9.39
N GLN A 53 -10.68 -17.48 -8.68
CA GLN A 53 -10.93 -16.04 -8.58
C GLN A 53 -9.72 -15.17 -8.96
N ALA A 54 -8.58 -15.79 -9.32
CA ALA A 54 -7.31 -15.10 -9.60
C ALA A 54 -6.77 -14.25 -8.42
N ILE A 55 -7.33 -14.40 -7.22
CA ILE A 55 -6.92 -13.71 -5.99
C ILE A 55 -7.16 -14.62 -4.78
N ALA A 56 -6.28 -14.56 -3.78
CA ALA A 56 -6.52 -15.16 -2.47
C ALA A 56 -7.07 -14.10 -1.51
N LEU A 57 -8.32 -14.26 -1.09
CA LEU A 57 -8.96 -13.35 -0.13
C LEU A 57 -8.89 -13.93 1.28
N LEU A 58 -8.50 -13.11 2.25
CA LEU A 58 -8.51 -13.44 3.69
C LEU A 58 -9.43 -12.46 4.43
N PRO A 59 -10.77 -12.70 4.44
CA PRO A 59 -11.72 -11.78 5.04
C PRO A 59 -11.49 -11.58 6.55
N GLY A 60 -11.34 -10.33 6.98
CA GLY A 60 -11.08 -10.02 8.39
C GLY A 60 -9.68 -10.38 8.87
N PHE A 61 -8.71 -10.52 7.94
CA PHE A 61 -7.32 -10.79 8.28
C PHE A 61 -6.72 -9.73 9.20
N ILE A 62 -7.03 -8.46 8.97
CA ILE A 62 -6.65 -7.36 9.87
C ILE A 62 -7.77 -7.18 10.89
N ARG A 63 -7.42 -7.10 12.17
CA ARG A 63 -8.39 -6.92 13.25
C ARG A 63 -9.05 -5.53 13.16
N PRO A 64 -10.36 -5.40 13.47
CA PRO A 64 -11.06 -4.13 13.38
C PRO A 64 -10.40 -2.98 14.18
N SER A 65 -9.89 -3.27 15.38
CA SER A 65 -9.19 -2.28 16.20
C SER A 65 -7.93 -1.73 15.52
N ALA A 66 -7.17 -2.59 14.84
CA ALA A 66 -5.99 -2.19 14.09
C ALA A 66 -6.36 -1.38 12.84
N ILE A 67 -7.45 -1.73 12.14
CA ILE A 67 -7.98 -0.94 11.03
C ILE A 67 -8.33 0.48 11.51
N SER A 68 -9.03 0.60 12.64
CA SER A 68 -9.39 1.90 13.22
C SER A 68 -8.16 2.73 13.57
N GLY A 69 -7.16 2.14 14.25
CA GLY A 69 -5.93 2.84 14.59
C GLY A 69 -5.13 3.29 13.35
N MET A 70 -5.00 2.42 12.34
CA MET A 70 -4.32 2.79 11.09
C MET A 70 -5.06 3.91 10.34
N ALA A 71 -6.39 3.90 10.36
CA ALA A 71 -7.19 4.93 9.70
C ALA A 71 -7.05 6.29 10.41
N GLU A 72 -7.03 6.30 11.74
CA GLU A 72 -6.80 7.50 12.55
C GLU A 72 -5.40 8.08 12.28
N GLU A 73 -4.35 7.24 12.35
CA GLU A 73 -2.98 7.66 12.03
C GLU A 73 -2.86 8.23 10.60
N ALA A 74 -3.52 7.60 9.62
CA ALA A 74 -3.52 8.08 8.25
C ALA A 74 -4.28 9.41 8.09
N GLN A 75 -5.38 9.59 8.83
CA GLN A 75 -6.22 10.79 8.79
C GLN A 75 -5.47 12.02 9.33
N ASP A 76 -4.68 11.86 10.39
CA ASP A 76 -3.87 12.92 10.99
C ASP A 76 -2.74 13.42 10.07
N LEU A 77 -2.39 12.63 9.05
CA LEU A 77 -1.35 12.98 8.07
C LEU A 77 -1.90 13.69 6.83
N ILE A 78 -3.22 13.78 6.66
CA ILE A 78 -3.82 14.34 5.43
C ILE A 78 -3.44 15.81 5.23
N ASP A 79 -3.42 16.61 6.29
CA ASP A 79 -3.09 18.04 6.20
C ASP A 79 -1.61 18.29 5.87
N GLN A 80 -0.76 17.29 6.10
CA GLN A 80 0.66 17.32 5.77
C GLN A 80 0.93 16.72 4.39
N ALA A 81 -0.02 15.96 3.82
CA ALA A 81 0.17 15.24 2.59
C ALA A 81 0.43 16.21 1.42
N TYR A 82 1.38 15.83 0.55
CA TYR A 82 1.61 16.58 -0.67
C TYR A 82 0.43 16.37 -1.63
N ARG A 83 -0.24 17.45 -2.00
CA ARG A 83 -1.41 17.41 -2.88
C ARG A 83 -1.00 17.64 -4.33
N TYR A 84 -1.33 16.69 -5.19
CA TYR A 84 -1.24 16.88 -6.64
C TYR A 84 -2.62 17.30 -7.18
N ASP A 85 -2.69 18.50 -7.74
CA ASP A 85 -3.90 19.05 -8.38
C ASP A 85 -3.69 19.37 -9.87
N GLN A 86 -2.50 19.09 -10.39
CA GLN A 86 -2.17 19.34 -11.79
C GLN A 86 -2.73 18.24 -12.70
N PRO A 87 -3.33 18.59 -13.85
CA PRO A 87 -3.75 17.62 -14.85
C PRO A 87 -2.59 16.71 -15.28
N ARG A 88 -2.86 15.40 -15.44
CA ARG A 88 -1.85 14.44 -15.93
C ARG A 88 -2.27 13.86 -17.26
N VAL A 89 -1.28 13.41 -18.03
CA VAL A 89 -1.46 12.52 -19.19
C VAL A 89 -1.42 11.07 -18.70
N ALA A 90 -2.18 10.18 -19.33
CA ALA A 90 -2.26 8.77 -18.93
C ALA A 90 -0.97 8.00 -19.24
N PHE A 91 -0.22 8.45 -20.24
CA PHE A 91 1.02 7.83 -20.67
C PHE A 91 2.19 8.77 -20.37
N TYR A 92 3.32 8.22 -19.96
CA TYR A 92 4.55 8.99 -19.77
C TYR A 92 4.97 9.64 -21.08
N GLU A 93 4.88 10.97 -21.14
CA GLU A 93 5.56 11.75 -22.17
C GLU A 93 7.05 11.73 -21.84
N HIS A 94 7.84 10.89 -22.51
CA HIS A 94 9.29 10.96 -22.41
C HIS A 94 9.75 12.32 -22.96
N PRO A 95 10.62 13.08 -22.27
CA PRO A 95 11.06 14.41 -22.71
C PRO A 95 11.70 14.42 -24.10
N ASN A 96 12.27 13.27 -24.52
CA ASN A 96 12.91 13.08 -25.82
C ASN A 96 12.03 12.33 -26.84
N HIS A 97 10.84 11.86 -26.45
CA HIS A 97 9.84 11.39 -27.40
C HIS A 97 8.96 12.57 -27.79
N HIS A 98 9.50 13.39 -28.70
CA HIS A 98 8.64 14.09 -29.63
C HIS A 98 8.00 13.02 -30.51
N HIS A 99 6.92 12.41 -30.05
CA HIS A 99 5.93 11.91 -30.98
C HIS A 99 5.47 13.15 -31.74
N ARG A 100 6.14 13.47 -32.85
CA ARG A 100 5.53 14.28 -33.90
C ARG A 100 4.27 13.50 -34.22
N ALA A 101 3.14 13.98 -33.70
CA ALA A 101 1.85 13.53 -34.15
C ALA A 101 1.94 13.59 -35.66
N HIS A 102 1.90 12.44 -36.32
CA HIS A 102 1.72 12.45 -37.75
C HIS A 102 0.32 13.01 -37.91
N ASP A 103 0.18 14.17 -38.55
CA ASP A 103 -1.09 14.86 -38.73
C ASP A 103 -2.09 13.87 -39.35
N GLY A 104 -2.91 13.21 -38.53
CA GLY A 104 -3.76 12.09 -38.92
C GLY A 104 -3.86 10.89 -37.95
N ASP A 105 -2.97 10.74 -36.96
CA ASP A 105 -3.08 9.63 -35.97
C ASP A 105 -3.92 10.02 -34.74
N ASP A 106 -5.20 9.62 -34.75
CA ASP A 106 -6.16 9.84 -33.65
C ASP A 106 -5.66 9.28 -32.30
N TRP A 107 -4.81 8.24 -32.32
CA TRP A 107 -4.23 7.65 -31.12
C TRP A 107 -3.26 8.57 -30.40
N SER A 108 -2.56 9.45 -31.12
CA SER A 108 -1.63 10.42 -30.52
C SER A 108 -2.37 11.48 -29.69
N THR A 109 -3.54 11.92 -30.17
CA THR A 109 -4.45 12.84 -29.48
C THR A 109 -5.03 12.20 -28.22
N LEU A 110 -5.41 10.91 -28.29
CA LEU A 110 -5.93 10.17 -27.14
C LEU A 110 -4.87 9.97 -26.04
N ARG A 111 -3.62 9.70 -26.41
CA ARG A 111 -2.52 9.47 -25.45
C ARG A 111 -2.04 10.73 -24.74
N SER A 112 -2.12 11.89 -25.43
CA SER A 112 -1.77 13.21 -24.88
C SER A 112 -2.93 13.91 -24.18
N LYS A 113 -4.12 13.28 -24.14
CA LYS A 113 -5.28 13.83 -23.46
C LYS A 113 -5.02 13.94 -21.96
N ARG A 114 -5.08 15.17 -21.45
CA ARG A 114 -4.95 15.47 -20.02
C ARG A 114 -6.26 15.17 -19.32
N HIS A 115 -6.15 14.55 -18.15
CA HIS A 115 -7.26 14.27 -17.25
C HIS A 115 -7.04 14.99 -15.91
N PRO A 116 -8.13 15.46 -15.27
CA PRO A 116 -8.05 15.98 -13.91
C PRO A 116 -7.49 14.90 -12.99
N ASN A 117 -6.41 15.23 -12.28
CA ASN A 117 -5.86 14.34 -11.28
C ASN A 117 -5.93 15.02 -9.91
N ARG A 118 -6.47 14.31 -8.93
CA ARG A 118 -6.55 14.75 -7.54
C ARG A 118 -6.17 13.58 -6.66
N TYR A 119 -4.96 13.60 -6.14
CA TYR A 119 -4.52 12.65 -5.13
C TYR A 119 -3.57 13.33 -4.16
N CYS A 120 -3.50 12.78 -2.96
CA CYS A 120 -2.57 13.18 -1.92
C CYS A 120 -1.55 12.07 -1.72
N GLN A 121 -0.30 12.44 -1.52
CA GLN A 121 0.77 11.51 -1.19
C GLN A 121 1.36 11.89 0.17
N ILE A 122 1.30 10.94 1.10
CA ILE A 122 2.06 11.01 2.35
C ILE A 122 3.47 10.47 2.04
N LEU A 123 4.49 11.29 2.22
CA LEU A 123 5.88 10.93 1.98
C LEU A 123 6.44 10.17 3.19
N ASN A 124 7.41 9.29 2.95
CA ASN A 124 7.94 8.39 3.99
C ASN A 124 8.40 9.12 5.26
N TYR A 125 9.02 10.30 5.12
CA TYR A 125 9.49 11.09 6.27
C TYR A 125 8.35 11.77 7.06
N GLN A 126 7.14 11.82 6.51
CA GLN A 126 5.95 12.38 7.16
C GLN A 126 5.25 11.35 8.04
N ILE A 127 5.57 10.07 7.88
CA ILE A 127 5.03 8.99 8.71
C ILE A 127 5.89 8.93 9.98
N PRO A 128 5.33 9.22 11.16
CA PRO A 128 6.05 9.14 12.42
C PRO A 128 6.56 7.71 12.67
N ASN A 129 7.76 7.60 13.24
CA ASN A 129 8.32 6.29 13.62
C ASN A 129 7.80 5.75 14.95
N ASN A 130 6.97 6.52 15.64
CA ASN A 130 6.32 6.21 16.91
C ASN A 130 4.82 5.99 16.71
N SER A 131 4.46 4.83 16.17
CA SER A 131 3.06 4.38 16.11
C SER A 131 2.75 3.51 17.33
N ASN A 132 1.55 3.67 17.88
CA ASN A 132 1.05 2.83 18.97
C ASN A 132 0.65 1.42 18.49
N LEU A 133 0.70 1.18 17.17
CA LEU A 133 0.49 -0.13 16.54
C LEU A 133 1.79 -0.95 16.43
N ARG A 134 2.95 -0.39 16.81
CA ARG A 134 4.26 -1.09 16.81
C ARG A 134 4.54 -1.80 18.14
#